data_AF-A0A200JEF6-F1
#
_entry.id   AF-A0A200JEF6-F1
#
_cell.length_a   1.000
_cell.length_b   1.000
_cell.length_c   1.000
_cell.angle_alpha   90.00
_cell.angle_beta   90.00
_cell.angle_gamma   90.00
#
_symmetry.space_group_name_H-M   'P 1'
#
loop_
_entity.id
_entity.type
_entity.pdbx_description
1 polymer ?
#
loop_
_entity_poly.entity_id
_entity_poly.type
_entity_poly.pdbx_seq_one_letter_code
_entity_poly.pdbx_strand_id
1 'polypeptide(L)'
;MCIRDRRYINNVEIRITPESSIKEYIKTIEDMHTFNDLEYRKAKRELKKKNSILNLKKINFGLIIHFIKPLKSKSLSMTEDWIEKRKNLFKQTTALLETLDAIKQYAENPKNIGWFKGQLTHTIVGIDTANYEKDNRPELFGPIYRRIRQGGTSGFVLKATYHVGEEFPTLANGLRAIDEVLNFLDYRSNDRLGHALALGIDPDDYYGKKRSNILCSIGDYLDDLVWMYSVLVESNQDASLKLFLRDEFEKYKLELFESIMPLKEIPDFNVYLAAYYLRGDCPDLHLELSDQASTEINYEFLCKKYAYKLNIHSNRHKAAFLNYDARSLYLRYSFDDSYRKQAEQVFHIETSELYVQCVARVQRLLQEKVLRMNIFIEANPSSNKKISYVQKYSELPALNISGPIFGKLNNLEIPMSINTDDSSIFLTNLVNEYSMLTASLIRDGYSETDVYSYIEKLAIASNVHSFISEY
;
A
#
# COMPACT_ATOMS: atom_id res chain seq x y z
N MET A 1 8.76 26.31 -1.95
CA MET A 1 7.35 26.54 -2.33
C MET A 1 7.10 28.04 -2.50
N CYS A 2 7.04 28.55 -3.73
CA CYS A 2 6.60 29.93 -4.00
C CYS A 2 5.19 29.87 -4.60
N ILE A 3 4.16 29.93 -3.75
CA ILE A 3 2.75 29.89 -4.15
C ILE A 3 2.25 31.33 -4.07
N ARG A 4 2.28 32.03 -5.21
CA ARG A 4 1.83 33.42 -5.34
C ARG A 4 0.44 33.48 -5.96
N ASP A 5 -0.38 34.28 -5.30
CA ASP A 5 -1.73 34.76 -5.65
C ASP A 5 -2.84 33.68 -5.69
N ARG A 6 -3.66 33.70 -4.63
CA ARG A 6 -4.77 32.79 -4.26
C ARG A 6 -4.30 31.41 -3.78
N ARG A 7 -4.08 31.26 -2.46
CA ARG A 7 -3.89 29.93 -1.87
C ARG A 7 -5.23 29.19 -1.91
N TYR A 8 -5.40 28.32 -2.91
CA TYR A 8 -6.46 27.31 -2.96
C TYR A 8 -6.16 26.11 -2.04
N ILE A 9 -4.99 26.10 -1.38
CA ILE A 9 -4.51 25.00 -0.54
C ILE A 9 -4.72 25.39 0.93
N ASN A 10 -5.69 24.75 1.57
CA ASN A 10 -6.00 24.94 2.99
C ASN A 10 -5.31 23.90 3.88
N ASN A 11 -5.29 22.65 3.40
CA ASN A 11 -4.77 21.48 4.10
C ASN A 11 -3.57 20.91 3.34
N VAL A 12 -2.52 20.51 4.05
CA VAL A 12 -1.33 19.85 3.47
C VAL A 12 -0.89 18.69 4.34
N GLU A 13 -0.84 17.50 3.78
CA GLU A 13 -0.25 16.34 4.43
C GLU A 13 1.20 16.18 3.98
N ILE A 14 2.11 16.13 4.95
CA ILE A 14 3.55 16.09 4.73
C ILE A 14 4.08 14.74 5.20
N ARG A 15 4.82 14.06 4.33
CA ARG A 15 5.48 12.79 4.64
C ARG A 15 6.84 13.07 5.29
N ILE A 16 7.09 12.44 6.44
CA ILE A 16 8.39 12.48 7.13
C ILE A 16 8.85 11.06 7.44
N THR A 17 10.16 10.80 7.43
CA THR A 17 10.70 9.51 7.82
C THR A 17 10.52 9.25 9.32
N PRO A 18 10.42 7.98 9.76
CA PRO A 18 10.41 7.67 11.17
C PRO A 18 11.65 8.19 11.88
N GLU A 19 11.46 8.96 12.96
CA GLU A 19 12.55 9.41 13.81
C GLU A 19 13.00 8.31 14.77
N SER A 20 14.23 8.42 15.28
CA SER A 20 14.84 7.38 16.11
C SER A 20 14.49 7.49 17.60
N SER A 21 13.93 8.64 18.02
CA SER A 21 13.56 8.89 19.41
C SER A 21 12.40 9.88 19.56
N ILE A 22 11.76 9.84 20.73
CA ILE A 22 10.70 10.79 21.13
C ILE A 22 11.16 12.24 20.99
N LYS A 23 12.40 12.54 21.40
CA LYS A 23 12.97 13.88 21.37
C LYS A 23 13.08 14.42 19.94
N GLU A 24 13.48 13.57 19.00
CA GLU A 24 13.59 13.93 17.58
C GLU A 24 12.20 14.21 16.99
N TYR A 25 11.22 13.34 17.25
CA TYR A 25 9.84 13.59 16.81
C TYR A 25 9.29 14.92 17.33
N ILE A 26 9.41 15.19 18.63
CA ILE A 26 8.91 16.45 19.23
C ILE A 26 9.57 17.65 18.55
N LYS A 27 10.90 17.61 18.37
CA LYS A 27 11.64 18.67 17.71
C LYS A 27 11.17 18.88 16.26
N THR A 28 10.99 17.80 15.50
CA THR A 28 10.50 17.88 14.11
C THR A 28 9.11 18.52 14.05
N ILE A 29 8.21 18.19 14.97
CA ILE A 29 6.88 18.82 15.03
C ILE A 29 7.00 20.31 15.37
N GLU A 30 7.82 20.67 16.36
CA GLU A 30 8.06 22.08 16.76
C GLU A 30 8.62 22.92 15.59
N ASP A 31 9.61 22.36 14.87
CA ASP A 31 10.23 23.01 13.71
C ASP A 31 9.21 23.24 12.60
N MET A 32 8.32 22.27 12.32
CA MET A 32 7.26 22.42 11.31
C MET A 32 6.24 23.50 11.67
N HIS A 33 5.78 23.54 12.92
CA HIS A 33 4.85 24.59 13.35
C HIS A 33 5.49 25.99 13.31
N THR A 34 6.76 26.10 13.72
CA THR A 34 7.55 27.33 13.67
C THR A 34 7.73 27.81 12.23
N PHE A 35 8.06 26.90 11.31
CA PHE A 35 8.21 27.19 9.89
C PHE A 35 6.88 27.69 9.29
N ASN A 36 5.77 27.01 9.56
CA ASN A 36 4.45 27.41 9.08
C ASN A 36 4.05 28.82 9.59
N ASP A 37 4.37 29.16 10.85
CA ASP A 37 4.18 30.52 11.37
C ASP A 37 5.01 31.58 10.66
N LEU A 38 6.27 31.27 10.38
CA LEU A 38 7.17 32.17 9.67
C LEU A 38 6.67 32.44 8.25
N GLU A 39 6.28 31.40 7.51
CA GLU A 39 5.77 31.51 6.16
C GLU A 39 4.41 32.21 6.09
N TYR A 40 3.52 31.97 7.07
CA TYR A 40 2.28 32.73 7.20
C TYR A 40 2.55 34.23 7.40
N ARG A 41 3.47 34.60 8.30
CA ARG A 41 3.83 36.01 8.56
C ARG A 41 4.45 36.67 7.34
N LYS A 42 5.34 35.97 6.62
CA LYS A 42 5.94 36.47 5.36
C LYS A 42 4.86 36.75 4.32
N ALA A 43 3.98 35.79 4.04
CA ALA A 43 2.91 35.96 3.07
C ALA A 43 1.92 37.06 3.45
N LYS A 44 1.57 37.18 4.74
CA LYS A 44 0.73 38.27 5.25
C LYS A 44 1.36 39.64 5.01
N ARG A 45 2.68 39.78 5.19
CA ARG A 45 3.41 41.02 4.89
C ARG A 45 3.42 41.34 3.39
N GLU A 46 3.61 40.34 2.54
CA GLU A 46 3.58 40.53 1.09
C GLU A 46 2.21 40.95 0.57
N LEU A 47 1.13 40.31 1.04
CA LEU A 47 -0.24 40.65 0.64
C LEU A 47 -0.64 42.06 1.09
N LYS A 48 -0.21 42.49 2.29
CA LYS A 48 -0.39 43.87 2.76
C LYS A 48 0.28 44.89 1.84
N LYS A 49 1.48 44.59 1.31
CA LYS A 49 2.17 45.47 0.35
C LYS A 49 1.42 45.60 -0.97
N LYS A 50 0.61 44.60 -1.36
CA LYS A 50 -0.15 44.57 -2.61
C LYS A 50 -1.58 45.17 -2.49
N ASN A 51 -1.95 45.80 -1.38
CA ASN A 51 -3.31 46.33 -1.12
C ASN A 51 -4.46 45.32 -1.39
N SER A 52 -4.19 44.02 -1.23
CA SER A 52 -5.20 42.97 -1.48
C SER A 52 -6.02 42.68 -0.21
N ILE A 53 -7.34 42.47 -0.36
CA ILE A 53 -8.27 42.15 0.75
C ILE A 53 -7.86 40.81 1.42
N LEU A 54 -7.89 40.80 2.76
CA LEU A 54 -7.38 39.73 3.63
C LEU A 54 -8.42 38.63 3.90
N ASN A 55 -8.19 37.43 3.35
CA ASN A 55 -8.65 36.18 3.96
C ASN A 55 -7.54 35.11 3.93
N LEU A 56 -6.33 35.49 4.39
CA LEU A 56 -5.22 34.55 4.49
C LEU A 56 -5.32 33.76 5.79
N LYS A 57 -5.52 32.44 5.67
CA LYS A 57 -5.41 31.49 6.78
C LYS A 57 -4.02 30.86 6.81
N LYS A 58 -3.59 30.43 8.00
CA LYS A 58 -2.42 29.57 8.16
C LYS A 58 -2.76 28.21 7.54
N ILE A 59 -1.77 27.54 6.94
CA ILE A 59 -1.98 26.20 6.40
C ILE A 59 -2.25 25.26 7.56
N ASN A 60 -3.29 24.46 7.47
CA ASN A 60 -3.49 23.33 8.35
C ASN A 60 -2.67 22.15 7.80
N PHE A 61 -1.90 21.48 8.63
CA PHE A 61 -1.04 20.40 8.15
C PHE A 61 -1.06 19.20 9.08
N GLY A 62 -0.87 18.03 8.48
CA GLY A 62 -0.71 16.75 9.15
C GLY A 62 0.58 16.09 8.69
N LEU A 63 1.21 15.34 9.58
CA LEU A 63 2.40 14.55 9.33
C LEU A 63 1.99 13.09 9.14
N ILE A 64 2.54 12.49 8.09
CA ILE A 64 2.41 11.07 7.79
C ILE A 64 3.77 10.44 7.94
N ILE A 65 3.87 9.40 8.78
CA ILE A 65 5.14 8.72 9.05
C ILE A 65 5.43 7.71 7.94
N HIS A 66 6.46 7.98 7.15
CA HIS A 66 6.77 7.33 5.88
C HIS A 66 7.87 6.29 6.06
N PHE A 67 7.49 5.04 6.35
CA PHE A 67 8.42 3.93 6.54
C PHE A 67 9.16 3.61 5.23
N ILE A 68 10.47 3.78 5.22
CA ILE A 68 11.28 3.53 4.03
C ILE A 68 11.42 2.02 3.80
N LYS A 69 10.99 1.55 2.63
CA LYS A 69 11.20 0.16 2.20
C LYS A 69 12.70 -0.13 2.11
N PRO A 70 13.22 -1.09 2.90
CA PRO A 70 14.64 -1.38 2.96
C PRO A 70 15.16 -2.02 1.66
N LEU A 71 16.34 -1.61 1.23
CA LEU A 71 17.05 -2.26 0.12
C LEU A 71 17.49 -3.67 0.52
N LYS A 72 17.59 -4.57 -0.46
CA LYS A 72 18.15 -5.92 -0.27
C LYS A 72 19.61 -5.82 0.17
N SER A 73 19.95 -6.44 1.30
CA SER A 73 21.33 -6.53 1.77
C SER A 73 22.18 -7.36 0.82
N LYS A 74 23.43 -6.90 0.59
CA LYS A 74 24.41 -7.62 -0.23
C LYS A 74 25.25 -8.62 0.56
N SER A 75 25.27 -8.49 1.90
CA SER A 75 26.14 -9.28 2.77
C SER A 75 25.42 -10.41 3.50
N LEU A 76 24.09 -10.34 3.57
CA LEU A 76 23.27 -11.32 4.28
C LEU A 76 22.67 -12.35 3.32
N SER A 77 22.35 -13.52 3.86
CA SER A 77 21.48 -14.46 3.17
C SER A 77 20.09 -13.87 2.95
N MET A 78 19.28 -14.48 2.07
CA MET A 78 17.93 -13.99 1.79
C MET A 78 17.04 -14.05 3.03
N THR A 79 17.17 -15.11 3.82
CA THR A 79 16.46 -15.26 5.09
C THR A 79 16.93 -14.26 6.14
N GLU A 80 18.25 -14.09 6.28
CA GLU A 80 18.84 -13.15 7.24
C GLU A 80 18.42 -11.69 6.94
N ASP A 81 18.45 -11.29 5.67
CA ASP A 81 17.98 -9.97 5.20
C ASP A 81 16.53 -9.72 5.65
N TRP A 82 15.64 -10.70 5.44
CA TRP A 82 14.24 -10.59 5.82
C TRP A 82 14.01 -10.52 7.33
N ILE A 83 14.79 -11.28 8.11
CA ILE A 83 14.76 -11.20 9.58
C ILE A 83 15.21 -9.82 10.05
N GLU A 84 16.29 -9.29 9.47
CA GLU A 84 16.81 -7.97 9.83
C GLU A 84 15.79 -6.86 9.49
N LYS A 85 15.20 -6.90 8.30
CA LYS A 85 14.14 -5.97 7.88
C LYS A 85 12.98 -5.95 8.88
N ARG A 86 12.47 -7.12 9.29
CA ARG A 86 11.40 -7.21 10.31
C ARG A 86 11.81 -6.59 11.65
N LYS A 87 13.03 -6.90 12.13
CA LYS A 87 13.56 -6.33 13.39
C LYS A 87 13.65 -4.80 13.34
N ASN A 88 14.16 -4.25 12.24
CA ASN A 88 14.30 -2.80 12.05
C ASN A 88 12.94 -2.10 12.01
N LEU A 89 11.98 -2.63 11.25
CA LEU A 89 10.63 -2.10 11.21
C LEU A 89 9.94 -2.17 12.58
N PHE A 90 10.12 -3.27 13.32
CA PHE A 90 9.58 -3.40 14.67
C PHE A 90 10.16 -2.35 15.63
N LYS A 91 11.46 -2.06 15.53
CA LYS A 91 12.13 -1.01 16.30
C LYS A 91 11.57 0.38 15.99
N GLN A 92 11.45 0.75 14.72
CA GLN A 92 10.86 2.03 14.29
C GLN A 92 9.41 2.17 14.76
N THR A 93 8.64 1.09 14.68
CA THR A 93 7.26 1.04 15.14
C THR A 93 7.14 1.27 16.64
N THR A 94 8.03 0.65 17.43
CA THR A 94 8.08 0.87 18.88
C THR A 94 8.37 2.33 19.19
N ALA A 95 9.37 2.93 18.54
CA ALA A 95 9.71 4.35 18.75
C ALA A 95 8.54 5.29 18.39
N LEU A 96 7.80 5.01 17.32
CA LEU A 96 6.60 5.77 16.96
C LEU A 96 5.51 5.65 18.04
N LEU A 97 5.19 4.43 18.48
CA LEU A 97 4.16 4.21 19.50
C LEU A 97 4.52 4.85 20.85
N GLU A 98 5.78 4.74 21.28
CA GLU A 98 6.28 5.41 22.49
C GLU A 98 6.19 6.94 22.37
N THR A 99 6.43 7.49 21.17
CA THR A 99 6.29 8.92 20.90
C THR A 99 4.83 9.36 21.00
N LEU A 100 3.91 8.59 20.42
CA LEU A 100 2.48 8.85 20.51
C LEU A 100 2.00 8.82 21.98
N ASP A 101 2.45 7.83 22.76
CA ASP A 101 2.18 7.75 24.19
C ASP A 101 2.74 8.98 24.95
N ALA A 102 3.97 9.40 24.64
CA ALA A 102 4.58 10.58 25.25
C ALA A 102 3.88 11.89 24.87
N ILE A 103 3.44 12.05 23.62
CA ILE A 103 2.66 13.19 23.15
C ILE A 103 1.35 13.29 23.94
N LYS A 104 0.65 12.17 24.12
CA LYS A 104 -0.58 12.12 24.93
C LYS A 104 -0.31 12.56 26.37
N GLN A 105 0.68 11.95 27.02
CA GLN A 105 1.03 12.29 28.41
C GLN A 105 1.41 13.77 28.56
N TYR A 106 2.15 14.33 27.60
CA TYR A 106 2.49 15.75 27.58
C TYR A 106 1.25 16.63 27.43
N ALA A 107 0.32 16.25 26.56
CA ALA A 107 -0.94 16.97 26.33
C ALA A 107 -1.92 16.87 27.51
N GLU A 108 -1.91 15.78 28.27
CA GLU A 108 -2.77 15.60 29.45
C GLU A 108 -2.23 16.29 30.71
N ASN A 109 -0.91 16.52 30.81
CA ASN A 109 -0.30 17.12 32.00
C ASN A 109 -0.72 18.60 32.19
N PRO A 110 -1.45 18.97 33.26
CA PRO A 110 -1.96 20.34 33.47
C PRO A 110 -0.86 21.39 33.65
N LYS A 111 0.34 21.00 34.09
CA LYS A 111 1.48 21.91 34.30
C LYS A 111 2.12 22.37 33.00
N ASN A 112 1.93 21.63 31.91
CA ASN A 112 2.39 22.04 30.59
C ASN A 112 1.43 23.12 30.08
N ILE A 113 1.95 24.34 29.90
CA ILE A 113 1.23 25.50 29.36
C ILE A 113 1.99 25.95 28.12
N GLY A 114 1.30 25.98 26.98
CA GLY A 114 1.86 26.42 25.70
C GLY A 114 0.81 26.31 24.61
N TRP A 115 0.83 27.27 23.67
CA TRP A 115 -0.09 27.30 22.52
C TRP A 115 -0.03 26.02 21.66
N PHE A 116 1.07 25.28 21.76
CA PHE A 116 1.39 24.07 21.01
C PHE A 116 0.77 22.78 21.59
N LYS A 117 0.35 22.79 22.86
CA LYS A 117 -0.12 21.61 23.60
C LYS A 117 -1.33 20.92 22.95
N GLY A 118 -2.31 21.69 22.46
CA GLY A 118 -3.50 21.13 21.79
C GLY A 118 -3.29 20.79 20.31
N GLN A 119 -2.18 21.23 19.72
CA GLN A 119 -1.87 20.96 18.31
C GLN A 119 -1.14 19.63 18.16
N LEU A 120 -0.25 19.30 19.11
CA LEU A 120 0.58 18.09 19.12
C LEU A 120 -0.18 16.77 18.92
N THR A 121 -1.34 16.62 19.57
CA THR A 121 -2.15 15.39 19.52
C THR A 121 -2.79 15.16 18.15
N HIS A 122 -2.73 16.14 17.26
CA HIS A 122 -3.41 16.12 15.97
C HIS A 122 -2.44 16.32 14.80
N THR A 123 -1.15 16.47 15.09
CA THR A 123 -0.15 16.70 14.05
C THR A 123 0.23 15.41 13.34
N ILE A 124 0.40 14.28 14.03
CA ILE A 124 0.64 12.99 13.36
C ILE A 124 -0.71 12.36 13.04
N VAL A 125 -1.02 12.24 11.74
CA VAL A 125 -2.35 11.87 11.25
C VAL A 125 -2.39 10.49 10.59
N GLY A 126 -1.24 9.99 10.14
CA GLY A 126 -1.18 8.71 9.45
C GLY A 126 0.21 8.10 9.31
N ILE A 127 0.23 6.94 8.67
CA ILE A 127 1.44 6.20 8.28
C ILE A 127 1.42 5.89 6.79
N ASP A 128 2.61 5.69 6.21
CA ASP A 128 2.83 5.36 4.80
C ASP A 128 4.07 4.46 4.65
N THR A 129 4.29 3.91 3.46
CA THR A 129 5.59 3.35 3.04
C THR A 129 6.14 4.06 1.81
N ALA A 130 7.47 4.16 1.70
CA ALA A 130 8.17 4.81 0.59
C ALA A 130 9.16 3.87 -0.07
N ASN A 131 9.72 4.31 -1.21
CA ASN A 131 10.84 3.67 -1.91
C ASN A 131 10.43 2.42 -2.69
N TYR A 132 11.39 1.76 -3.34
CA TYR A 132 11.18 0.63 -4.24
C TYR A 132 10.27 -0.46 -3.65
N GLU A 133 9.27 -0.88 -4.42
CA GLU A 133 8.36 -1.96 -4.03
C GLU A 133 9.00 -3.34 -4.17
N LYS A 134 9.97 -3.45 -5.08
CA LYS A 134 10.76 -4.65 -5.27
C LYS A 134 11.41 -5.11 -3.96
N ASP A 135 11.41 -6.41 -3.72
CA ASP A 135 11.95 -7.07 -2.52
C ASP A 135 11.28 -6.66 -1.19
N ASN A 136 10.12 -5.98 -1.25
CA ASN A 136 9.42 -5.41 -0.11
C ASN A 136 7.91 -5.66 -0.20
N ARG A 137 7.52 -6.94 -0.22
CA ARG A 137 6.11 -7.34 -0.27
C ARG A 137 5.33 -6.83 0.96
N PRO A 138 4.02 -6.54 0.82
CA PRO A 138 3.16 -6.09 1.93
C PRO A 138 3.19 -6.98 3.18
N GLU A 139 3.45 -8.28 3.04
CA GLU A 139 3.63 -9.21 4.18
C GLU A 139 4.66 -8.74 5.21
N LEU A 140 5.73 -8.05 4.77
CA LEU A 140 6.76 -7.52 5.66
C LEU A 140 6.18 -6.43 6.60
N PHE A 141 5.17 -5.69 6.13
CA PHE A 141 4.57 -4.56 6.83
C PHE A 141 3.25 -4.90 7.53
N GLY A 142 2.58 -6.00 7.17
CA GLY A 142 1.30 -6.41 7.76
C GLY A 142 1.27 -6.43 9.29
N PRO A 143 2.22 -7.12 9.97
CA PRO A 143 2.29 -7.10 11.43
C PRO A 143 2.51 -5.71 12.02
N ILE A 144 3.24 -4.85 11.31
CA ILE A 144 3.59 -3.50 11.75
C ILE A 144 2.38 -2.57 11.68
N TYR A 145 1.67 -2.55 10.55
CA TYR A 145 0.46 -1.75 10.37
C TYR A 145 -0.61 -2.15 11.39
N ARG A 146 -0.86 -3.44 11.58
CA ARG A 146 -1.80 -3.94 12.60
C ARG A 146 -1.39 -3.54 14.02
N ARG A 147 -0.10 -3.57 14.34
CA ARG A 147 0.41 -3.14 15.65
C ARG A 147 0.15 -1.65 15.88
N ILE A 148 0.37 -0.81 14.86
CA ILE A 148 0.08 0.63 14.93
C ILE A 148 -1.43 0.87 15.06
N ARG A 149 -2.25 0.12 14.33
CA ARG A 149 -3.71 0.18 14.37
C ARG A 149 -4.34 -0.19 15.70
N GLN A 150 -3.66 -1.01 16.51
CA GLN A 150 -4.07 -1.29 17.88
C GLN A 150 -3.92 -0.07 18.80
N GLY A 151 -3.25 1.00 18.36
CA GLY A 151 -3.24 2.31 19.01
C GLY A 151 -2.40 2.41 20.28
N GLY A 152 -1.72 1.31 20.68
CA GLY A 152 -0.92 1.27 21.91
C GLY A 152 -1.72 1.71 23.14
N THR A 153 -1.06 2.38 24.09
CA THR A 153 -1.74 2.94 25.28
C THR A 153 -2.26 4.36 25.07
N SER A 154 -1.79 5.04 24.02
CA SER A 154 -2.23 6.38 23.66
C SER A 154 -3.68 6.42 23.19
N GLY A 155 -4.14 5.38 22.50
CA GLY A 155 -5.45 5.41 21.85
C GLY A 155 -5.48 6.30 20.60
N PHE A 156 -4.33 6.77 20.09
CA PHE A 156 -4.25 7.37 18.76
C PHE A 156 -4.52 6.30 17.71
N VAL A 157 -5.52 6.55 16.85
CA VAL A 157 -5.81 5.69 15.70
C VAL A 157 -5.35 6.40 14.45
N LEU A 158 -4.09 6.19 14.08
CA LEU A 158 -3.51 6.72 12.85
C LEU A 158 -4.20 6.11 11.64
N LYS A 159 -4.43 6.92 10.59
CA LYS A 159 -4.88 6.45 9.27
C LYS A 159 -3.71 5.84 8.48
N ALA A 160 -4.02 5.07 7.44
CA ALA A 160 -3.00 4.38 6.65
C ALA A 160 -3.08 4.81 5.19
N THR A 161 -1.92 5.08 4.62
CA THR A 161 -1.67 4.95 3.19
C THR A 161 -0.53 3.94 2.99
N TYR A 162 -0.34 3.43 1.78
CA TYR A 162 0.76 2.54 1.45
C TYR A 162 1.01 2.63 -0.06
N HIS A 163 2.26 2.92 -0.44
CA HIS A 163 2.66 2.90 -1.85
C HIS A 163 2.68 1.46 -2.37
N VAL A 164 1.79 1.14 -3.31
CA VAL A 164 1.67 -0.22 -3.87
C VAL A 164 1.17 -0.20 -5.30
N GLY A 165 1.63 -1.17 -6.09
CA GLY A 165 1.18 -1.37 -7.45
C GLY A 165 1.70 -0.29 -8.40
N GLU A 166 2.83 0.36 -8.07
CA GLU A 166 3.59 1.21 -8.98
C GLU A 166 4.68 0.43 -9.72
N GLU A 167 5.39 -0.46 -9.02
CA GLU A 167 6.51 -1.23 -9.55
C GLU A 167 6.27 -2.73 -9.35
N PHE A 168 6.14 -3.49 -10.43
CA PHE A 168 5.87 -4.93 -10.39
C PHE A 168 6.35 -5.65 -11.67
N PRO A 169 6.71 -6.95 -11.60
CA PRO A 169 7.15 -7.73 -12.76
C PRO A 169 6.01 -8.10 -13.72
N THR A 170 4.84 -8.43 -13.17
CA THR A 170 3.63 -8.82 -13.92
C THR A 170 2.41 -8.07 -13.37
N LEU A 171 1.39 -7.88 -14.20
CA LEU A 171 0.17 -7.21 -13.76
C LEU A 171 -0.50 -7.98 -12.60
N ALA A 172 -0.52 -9.32 -12.67
CA ALA A 172 -0.99 -10.18 -11.59
C ALA A 172 -0.23 -9.92 -10.27
N ASN A 173 1.10 -9.79 -10.32
CA ASN A 173 1.93 -9.53 -9.14
C ASN A 173 1.62 -8.17 -8.48
N GLY A 174 1.42 -7.13 -9.29
CA GLY A 174 1.04 -5.79 -8.81
C GLY A 174 -0.36 -5.78 -8.20
N LEU A 175 -1.33 -6.45 -8.83
CA LEU A 175 -2.68 -6.60 -8.30
C LEU A 175 -2.70 -7.42 -7.00
N ARG A 176 -1.91 -8.50 -6.94
CA ARG A 176 -1.73 -9.27 -5.71
C ARG A 176 -1.15 -8.41 -4.59
N ALA A 177 -0.14 -7.58 -4.87
CA ALA A 177 0.41 -6.67 -3.87
C ALA A 177 -0.66 -5.71 -3.32
N ILE A 178 -1.51 -5.14 -4.19
CA ILE A 178 -2.63 -4.29 -3.75
C ILE A 178 -3.59 -5.09 -2.85
N ASP A 179 -3.97 -6.30 -3.24
CA ASP A 179 -4.86 -7.13 -2.44
C ASP A 179 -4.23 -7.57 -1.10
N GLU A 180 -2.93 -7.88 -1.08
CA GLU A 180 -2.17 -8.13 0.15
C GLU A 180 -2.14 -6.91 1.07
N VAL A 181 -2.03 -5.68 0.53
CA VAL A 181 -2.19 -4.45 1.34
C VAL A 181 -3.57 -4.42 2.00
N LEU A 182 -4.63 -4.64 1.22
CA LEU A 182 -6.01 -4.61 1.73
C LEU A 182 -6.26 -5.67 2.81
N ASN A 183 -5.66 -6.85 2.68
CA ASN A 183 -5.91 -7.98 3.58
C ASN A 183 -4.96 -8.07 4.76
N PHE A 184 -3.67 -7.75 4.58
CA PHE A 184 -2.62 -8.08 5.55
C PHE A 184 -2.36 -6.92 6.53
N LEU A 185 -2.64 -5.68 6.12
CA LEU A 185 -2.30 -4.47 6.88
C LEU A 185 -3.49 -3.94 7.73
N ASP A 186 -4.61 -4.66 7.80
CA ASP A 186 -5.86 -4.21 8.45
C ASP A 186 -6.31 -2.85 7.89
N TYR A 187 -6.46 -2.80 6.56
CA TYR A 187 -6.95 -1.63 5.85
C TYR A 187 -8.43 -1.41 6.13
N ARG A 188 -8.78 -0.15 6.42
CA ARG A 188 -10.12 0.28 6.84
C ARG A 188 -10.64 1.37 5.92
N SER A 189 -11.94 1.64 6.01
CA SER A 189 -12.55 2.76 5.30
C SER A 189 -11.78 4.07 5.49
N ASN A 190 -11.62 4.81 4.40
CA ASN A 190 -10.84 6.03 4.26
C ASN A 190 -9.31 5.84 4.34
N ASP A 191 -8.79 4.61 4.32
CA ASP A 191 -7.36 4.42 4.02
C ASP A 191 -7.09 4.59 2.53
N ARG A 192 -5.82 4.73 2.17
CA ARG A 192 -5.42 5.12 0.81
C ARG A 192 -4.36 4.19 0.23
N LEU A 193 -4.41 4.02 -1.09
CA LEU A 193 -3.37 3.34 -1.85
C LEU A 193 -2.56 4.40 -2.60
N GLY A 194 -1.26 4.46 -2.34
CA GLY A 194 -0.34 5.28 -3.12
C GLY A 194 -0.17 4.69 -4.50
N HIS A 195 -0.37 5.49 -5.55
CA HIS A 195 -0.24 5.14 -6.97
C HIS A 195 -1.29 4.15 -7.48
N ALA A 196 -1.25 2.88 -7.02
CA ALA A 196 -2.15 1.79 -7.43
C ALA A 196 -2.29 1.62 -8.96
N LEU A 197 -1.21 1.84 -9.73
CA LEU A 197 -1.24 1.80 -11.19
C LEU A 197 -1.74 0.46 -11.74
N ALA A 198 -1.32 -0.65 -11.14
CA ALA A 198 -1.76 -1.99 -11.51
C ALA A 198 -3.29 -2.13 -11.56
N LEU A 199 -4.01 -1.41 -10.69
CA LEU A 199 -5.47 -1.50 -10.59
C LEU A 199 -6.19 -0.90 -11.81
N GLY A 200 -5.56 0.05 -12.50
CA GLY A 200 -6.15 0.76 -13.63
C GLY A 200 -5.54 0.42 -14.99
N ILE A 201 -4.54 -0.46 -15.04
CA ILE A 201 -3.91 -0.91 -16.29
C ILE A 201 -4.84 -1.89 -17.00
N ASP A 202 -5.08 -1.67 -18.29
CA ASP A 202 -5.87 -2.58 -19.12
C ASP A 202 -5.09 -3.89 -19.36
N PRO A 203 -5.61 -5.06 -18.94
CA PRO A 203 -4.90 -6.32 -19.06
C PRO A 203 -4.57 -6.70 -20.51
N ASP A 204 -5.53 -6.54 -21.43
CA ASP A 204 -5.33 -6.91 -22.83
C ASP A 204 -4.26 -6.05 -23.51
N ASP A 205 -4.26 -4.73 -23.25
CA ASP A 205 -3.20 -3.82 -23.71
C ASP A 205 -1.84 -4.17 -23.09
N TYR A 206 -1.80 -4.46 -21.79
CA TYR A 206 -0.57 -4.79 -21.06
C TYR A 206 0.10 -6.06 -21.61
N TYR A 207 -0.65 -7.16 -21.69
CA TYR A 207 -0.13 -8.42 -22.19
C TYR A 207 0.09 -8.38 -23.71
N GLY A 208 -0.75 -7.68 -24.48
CA GLY A 208 -0.58 -7.49 -25.92
C GLY A 208 0.74 -6.77 -26.25
N LYS A 209 1.08 -5.69 -25.55
CA LYS A 209 2.38 -4.99 -25.69
C LYS A 209 3.57 -5.86 -25.34
N LYS A 210 3.40 -6.81 -24.41
CA LYS A 210 4.41 -7.81 -24.04
C LYS A 210 4.38 -9.07 -24.91
N ARG A 211 3.55 -9.11 -25.97
CA ARG A 211 3.35 -10.30 -26.81
C ARG A 211 3.02 -11.54 -25.97
N SER A 212 2.19 -11.38 -24.95
CA SER A 212 1.81 -12.42 -23.98
C SER A 212 2.99 -13.06 -23.23
N ASN A 213 4.17 -12.44 -23.21
CA ASN A 213 5.31 -12.96 -22.46
C ASN A 213 5.32 -12.37 -21.04
N ILE A 214 5.52 -13.23 -20.04
CA ILE A 214 5.79 -12.82 -18.66
C ILE A 214 7.22 -13.20 -18.27
N LEU A 215 7.83 -12.33 -17.47
CA LEU A 215 9.14 -12.53 -16.88
C LEU A 215 9.06 -12.15 -15.41
N CYS A 216 9.17 -13.13 -14.53
CA CYS A 216 9.10 -12.95 -13.08
C CYS A 216 9.91 -14.05 -12.38
N SER A 217 9.78 -14.18 -11.07
CA SER A 217 10.32 -15.33 -10.37
C SER A 217 9.32 -16.50 -10.38
N ILE A 218 9.80 -17.75 -10.28
CA ILE A 218 8.90 -18.92 -10.18
C ILE A 218 8.02 -18.84 -8.92
N GLY A 219 8.57 -18.35 -7.81
CA GLY A 219 7.81 -18.12 -6.57
C GLY A 219 6.68 -17.11 -6.77
N ASP A 220 6.96 -15.97 -7.43
CA ASP A 220 5.93 -14.98 -7.74
C ASP A 220 4.84 -15.56 -8.65
N TYR A 221 5.22 -16.35 -9.65
CA TYR A 221 4.27 -16.94 -10.58
C TYR A 221 3.31 -17.90 -9.87
N LEU A 222 3.83 -18.81 -9.03
CA LEU A 222 3.02 -19.75 -8.27
C LEU A 222 2.14 -19.03 -7.23
N ASP A 223 2.68 -18.03 -6.53
CA ASP A 223 1.90 -17.19 -5.62
C ASP A 223 0.78 -16.42 -6.34
N ASP A 224 1.04 -15.87 -7.53
CA ASP A 224 0.04 -15.18 -8.35
C ASP A 224 -1.10 -16.15 -8.76
N LEU A 225 -0.79 -17.39 -9.15
CA LEU A 225 -1.80 -18.40 -9.51
C LEU A 225 -2.71 -18.76 -8.34
N VAL A 226 -2.14 -19.09 -7.17
CA VAL A 226 -2.94 -19.46 -5.98
C VAL A 226 -3.70 -18.26 -5.43
N TRP A 227 -3.13 -17.06 -5.50
CA TRP A 227 -3.82 -15.83 -5.15
C TRP A 227 -5.03 -15.58 -6.05
N MET A 228 -4.85 -15.65 -7.38
CA MET A 228 -5.97 -15.48 -8.31
C MET A 228 -7.07 -16.49 -8.01
N TYR A 229 -6.70 -17.75 -7.76
CA TYR A 229 -7.66 -18.78 -7.37
C TYR A 229 -8.38 -18.39 -6.06
N SER A 230 -7.65 -17.89 -5.06
CA SER A 230 -8.20 -17.44 -3.79
C SER A 230 -9.19 -16.27 -3.92
N VAL A 231 -9.05 -15.43 -4.95
CA VAL A 231 -9.99 -14.35 -5.25
C VAL A 231 -11.23 -14.90 -5.96
N LEU A 232 -11.07 -15.85 -6.89
CA LEU A 232 -12.16 -16.42 -7.70
C LEU A 232 -13.01 -17.46 -6.97
N VAL A 233 -12.49 -18.07 -5.92
CA VAL A 233 -13.13 -19.16 -5.18
C VAL A 233 -14.53 -18.84 -4.66
N GLU A 234 -14.81 -17.57 -4.31
CA GLU A 234 -16.12 -17.13 -3.81
C GLU A 234 -17.14 -16.95 -4.95
N SER A 235 -16.70 -17.04 -6.21
CA SER A 235 -17.54 -16.94 -7.39
C SER A 235 -17.89 -18.32 -7.96
N ASN A 236 -19.19 -18.55 -8.14
CA ASN A 236 -19.71 -19.75 -8.82
C ASN A 236 -19.57 -19.66 -10.35
N GLN A 237 -19.33 -18.48 -10.91
CA GLN A 237 -19.31 -18.25 -12.37
C GLN A 237 -17.95 -18.51 -13.01
N ASP A 238 -16.89 -18.72 -12.21
CA ASP A 238 -15.50 -18.75 -12.67
C ASP A 238 -14.89 -20.17 -12.64
N ALA A 239 -15.68 -21.22 -12.86
CA ALA A 239 -15.24 -22.62 -12.72
C ALA A 239 -14.09 -23.01 -13.67
N SER A 240 -14.15 -22.60 -14.95
CA SER A 240 -13.09 -22.86 -15.93
C SER A 240 -11.78 -22.15 -15.58
N LEU A 241 -11.85 -20.90 -15.13
CA LEU A 241 -10.69 -20.12 -14.69
C LEU A 241 -10.03 -20.74 -13.46
N LYS A 242 -10.83 -21.19 -12.49
CA LYS A 242 -10.33 -21.89 -11.29
C LYS A 242 -9.62 -23.21 -11.64
N LEU A 243 -10.18 -23.98 -12.57
CA LEU A 243 -9.56 -25.21 -13.05
C LEU A 243 -8.23 -24.90 -13.74
N PHE A 244 -8.22 -23.92 -14.66
CA PHE A 244 -7.01 -23.48 -15.34
C PHE A 244 -5.90 -23.09 -14.36
N LEU A 245 -6.18 -22.25 -13.36
CA LEU A 245 -5.18 -21.81 -12.38
C LEU A 245 -4.59 -22.97 -11.58
N ARG A 246 -5.41 -23.98 -11.26
CA ARG A 246 -4.94 -25.19 -10.57
C ARG A 246 -4.05 -26.04 -11.48
N ASP A 247 -4.49 -26.30 -12.70
CA ASP A 247 -3.73 -27.10 -13.66
C ASP A 247 -2.39 -26.43 -14.01
N GLU A 248 -2.41 -25.11 -14.15
CA GLU A 248 -1.20 -24.31 -14.42
C GLU A 248 -0.23 -24.34 -13.22
N PHE A 249 -0.73 -24.31 -11.98
CA PHE A 249 0.12 -24.50 -10.81
C PHE A 249 0.75 -25.91 -10.79
N GLU A 250 -0.06 -26.95 -11.01
CA GLU A 250 0.42 -28.34 -10.99
C GLU A 250 1.47 -28.60 -12.09
N LYS A 251 1.33 -27.93 -13.24
CA LYS A 251 2.30 -27.97 -14.35
C LYS A 251 3.67 -27.39 -13.97
N TYR A 252 3.71 -26.30 -13.18
CA TYR A 252 4.95 -25.57 -12.92
C TYR A 252 5.50 -25.73 -11.50
N LYS A 253 4.79 -26.35 -10.55
CA LYS A 253 5.27 -26.50 -9.17
C LYS A 253 6.61 -27.22 -9.05
N LEU A 254 6.92 -28.14 -9.96
CA LEU A 254 8.19 -28.87 -9.95
C LEU A 254 9.39 -27.95 -10.16
N GLU A 255 9.26 -26.87 -10.94
CA GLU A 255 10.30 -25.85 -11.13
C GLU A 255 10.73 -25.20 -9.81
N LEU A 256 9.84 -25.13 -8.82
CA LEU A 256 10.16 -24.64 -7.47
C LEU A 256 10.68 -25.74 -6.54
N PHE A 257 10.10 -26.94 -6.60
CA PHE A 257 10.24 -27.90 -5.51
C PHE A 257 11.21 -29.06 -5.79
N GLU A 258 11.41 -29.45 -7.05
CA GLU A 258 12.11 -30.70 -7.39
C GLU A 258 13.56 -30.75 -6.90
N SER A 259 14.22 -29.60 -6.84
CA SER A 259 15.63 -29.46 -6.44
C SER A 259 15.82 -29.31 -4.93
N ILE A 260 14.76 -29.03 -4.17
CA ILE A 260 14.83 -28.68 -2.74
C ILE A 260 14.09 -29.68 -1.83
N MET A 261 13.27 -30.58 -2.39
CA MET A 261 12.58 -31.62 -1.61
C MET A 261 12.22 -32.86 -2.43
N PRO A 262 12.06 -34.04 -1.78
CA PRO A 262 11.64 -35.26 -2.46
C PRO A 262 10.24 -35.15 -3.08
N LEU A 263 10.01 -35.79 -4.24
CA LEU A 263 8.73 -35.77 -4.96
C LEU A 263 7.50 -36.08 -4.09
N LYS A 264 7.63 -37.00 -3.12
CA LYS A 264 6.55 -37.41 -2.21
C LYS A 264 6.18 -36.35 -1.16
N GLU A 265 7.05 -35.38 -0.94
CA GLU A 265 6.91 -34.28 0.04
C GLU A 265 6.52 -32.96 -0.65
N ILE A 266 6.45 -32.92 -1.98
CA ILE A 266 6.04 -31.73 -2.73
C ILE A 266 4.58 -31.42 -2.40
N PRO A 267 4.28 -30.20 -1.92
CA PRO A 267 2.92 -29.82 -1.57
C PRO A 267 2.01 -29.86 -2.80
N ASP A 268 0.77 -30.31 -2.59
CA ASP A 268 -0.28 -30.14 -3.58
C ASP A 268 -0.77 -28.68 -3.61
N PHE A 269 -1.60 -28.36 -4.59
CA PHE A 269 -2.24 -27.05 -4.71
C PHE A 269 -2.93 -26.57 -3.41
N ASN A 270 -3.59 -27.45 -2.66
CA ASN A 270 -4.37 -27.06 -1.49
C ASN A 270 -3.46 -26.74 -0.29
N VAL A 271 -2.37 -27.49 -0.11
CA VAL A 271 -1.35 -27.20 0.91
C VAL A 271 -0.66 -25.87 0.59
N TYR A 272 -0.31 -25.63 -0.67
CA TYR A 272 0.28 -24.35 -1.07
C TYR A 272 -0.68 -23.18 -0.87
N LEU A 273 -1.94 -23.32 -1.29
CA LEU A 273 -2.98 -22.32 -1.08
C LEU A 273 -3.23 -22.06 0.41
N ALA A 274 -3.22 -23.11 1.25
CA ALA A 274 -3.34 -22.96 2.70
C ALA A 274 -2.14 -22.19 3.29
N ALA A 275 -0.92 -22.51 2.87
CA ALA A 275 0.27 -21.77 3.27
C ALA A 275 0.22 -20.30 2.82
N TYR A 276 -0.35 -20.02 1.64
CA TYR A 276 -0.57 -18.67 1.16
C TYR A 276 -1.49 -17.85 2.08
N TYR A 277 -2.53 -18.46 2.66
CA TYR A 277 -3.39 -17.75 3.65
C TYR A 277 -2.66 -17.34 4.93
N LEU A 278 -1.46 -17.90 5.20
CA LEU A 278 -0.61 -17.53 6.33
C LEU A 278 0.40 -16.43 5.99
N ARG A 279 0.52 -15.98 4.73
CA ARG A 279 1.51 -14.96 4.29
C ARG A 279 1.37 -13.63 5.02
N GLY A 280 0.16 -13.28 5.47
CA GLY A 280 -0.08 -12.08 6.27
C GLY A 280 0.35 -12.20 7.74
N ASP A 281 0.80 -13.36 8.21
CA ASP A 281 1.24 -13.55 9.59
C ASP A 281 2.66 -13.03 9.83
N CYS A 282 3.01 -12.88 11.10
CA CYS A 282 4.38 -12.74 11.55
C CYS A 282 5.01 -14.14 11.61
N PRO A 283 6.01 -14.44 10.76
CA PRO A 283 6.57 -15.79 10.67
C PRO A 283 7.31 -16.19 11.95
N ASP A 284 7.85 -15.22 12.71
CA ASP A 284 8.55 -15.45 13.96
C ASP A 284 7.64 -16.12 15.02
N LEU A 285 6.33 -15.83 15.01
CA LEU A 285 5.37 -16.51 15.90
C LEU A 285 5.20 -17.98 15.53
N HIS A 286 5.18 -18.32 14.23
CA HIS A 286 5.05 -19.70 13.80
C HIS A 286 6.28 -20.54 14.19
N LEU A 287 7.47 -19.92 14.16
CA LEU A 287 8.73 -20.50 14.60
C LEU A 287 8.75 -20.72 16.12
N GLU A 288 8.36 -19.70 16.89
CA GLU A 288 8.19 -19.82 18.36
C GLU A 288 7.27 -21.00 18.74
N LEU A 289 6.19 -21.20 17.97
CA LEU A 289 5.22 -22.28 18.22
C LEU A 289 5.71 -23.66 17.74
N SER A 290 6.55 -23.75 16.71
CA SER A 290 7.11 -25.04 16.29
C SER A 290 8.11 -25.59 17.29
N ASP A 291 8.86 -24.71 17.98
CA ASP A 291 9.84 -25.09 19.00
C ASP A 291 9.17 -25.61 20.30
N GLN A 292 7.90 -25.24 20.53
CA GLN A 292 7.11 -25.58 21.72
C GLN A 292 6.32 -26.90 21.56
N ALA A 293 6.87 -27.87 20.81
CA ALA A 293 6.29 -29.09 20.22
C ALA A 293 5.33 -29.99 21.05
N SER A 294 4.99 -29.64 22.29
CA SER A 294 4.22 -30.45 23.24
C SER A 294 2.89 -29.84 23.71
N THR A 295 2.45 -28.68 23.20
CA THR A 295 1.19 -28.05 23.64
C THR A 295 0.10 -28.08 22.56
N GLU A 296 -1.12 -28.48 22.96
CA GLU A 296 -2.31 -28.36 22.13
C GLU A 296 -2.53 -26.89 21.72
N ILE A 297 -2.64 -26.65 20.42
CA ILE A 297 -2.76 -25.29 19.87
C ILE A 297 -4.16 -24.74 20.15
N ASN A 298 -4.27 -23.88 21.15
CA ASN A 298 -5.48 -23.08 21.36
C ASN A 298 -5.47 -21.85 20.45
N TYR A 299 -6.02 -22.01 19.23
CA TYR A 299 -6.06 -20.95 18.21
C TYR A 299 -6.71 -19.65 18.71
N GLU A 300 -7.83 -19.72 19.43
CA GLU A 300 -8.55 -18.53 19.91
C GLU A 300 -7.74 -17.75 20.96
N PHE A 301 -7.02 -18.47 21.83
CA PHE A 301 -6.10 -17.84 22.77
C PHE A 301 -4.95 -17.14 22.06
N LEU A 302 -4.35 -17.78 21.05
CA LEU A 302 -3.27 -17.19 20.26
C LEU A 302 -3.71 -15.94 19.51
N CYS A 303 -4.91 -15.96 18.92
CA CYS A 303 -5.48 -14.79 18.23
C CYS A 303 -5.62 -13.59 19.18
N LYS A 304 -6.05 -13.82 20.43
CA LYS A 304 -6.15 -12.75 21.43
C LYS A 304 -4.79 -12.26 21.91
N LYS A 305 -3.87 -13.18 22.21
CA LYS A 305 -2.54 -12.87 22.75
C LYS A 305 -1.65 -12.17 21.71
N TYR A 306 -1.77 -12.55 20.45
CA TYR A 306 -0.89 -12.12 19.36
C TYR A 306 -1.66 -11.44 18.23
N ALA A 307 -2.64 -10.61 18.58
CA ALA A 307 -3.60 -10.03 17.65
C ALA A 307 -2.99 -9.25 16.47
N TYR A 308 -1.81 -8.62 16.63
CA TYR A 308 -1.12 -7.94 15.51
C TYR A 308 -0.19 -8.85 14.71
N LYS A 309 0.16 -10.04 15.24
CA LYS A 309 1.04 -11.00 14.57
C LYS A 309 0.28 -11.99 13.68
N LEU A 310 -1.05 -12.12 13.82
CA LEU A 310 -1.87 -13.07 13.06
C LEU A 310 -2.89 -12.38 12.16
N ASN A 311 -3.03 -12.81 10.91
CA ASN A 311 -3.97 -12.31 9.92
C ASN A 311 -5.31 -13.02 9.96
N ILE A 312 -6.04 -12.77 11.03
CA ILE A 312 -7.29 -13.46 11.33
C ILE A 312 -8.49 -12.98 10.49
N HIS A 313 -8.31 -12.03 9.56
CA HIS A 313 -9.42 -11.48 8.76
C HIS A 313 -9.94 -12.45 7.70
N SER A 314 -9.15 -13.45 7.30
CA SER A 314 -9.61 -14.49 6.38
C SER A 314 -10.32 -15.62 7.12
N ASN A 315 -11.54 -15.96 6.69
CA ASN A 315 -12.28 -17.12 7.21
C ASN A 315 -11.53 -18.45 6.99
N ARG A 316 -10.52 -18.47 6.11
CA ARG A 316 -9.69 -19.65 5.81
C ARG A 316 -8.43 -19.71 6.64
N HIS A 317 -8.08 -18.62 7.33
CA HIS A 317 -6.87 -18.53 8.15
C HIS A 317 -6.84 -19.62 9.23
N LYS A 318 -7.94 -19.83 9.97
CA LYS A 318 -7.99 -20.86 11.03
C LYS A 318 -7.69 -22.25 10.50
N ALA A 319 -8.29 -22.63 9.37
CA ALA A 319 -8.07 -23.93 8.75
C ALA A 319 -6.62 -24.08 8.26
N ALA A 320 -6.06 -23.03 7.65
CA ALA A 320 -4.66 -23.01 7.24
C ALA A 320 -3.70 -23.09 8.42
N PHE A 321 -3.99 -22.39 9.52
CA PHE A 321 -3.16 -22.35 10.72
C PHE A 321 -3.16 -23.70 11.45
N LEU A 322 -4.27 -24.44 11.43
CA LEU A 322 -4.33 -25.77 12.03
C LEU A 322 -3.79 -26.87 11.12
N ASN A 323 -3.53 -26.56 9.84
CA ASN A 323 -2.91 -27.49 8.90
C ASN A 323 -1.38 -27.49 9.09
N TYR A 324 -0.85 -28.64 9.52
CA TYR A 324 0.58 -28.82 9.78
C TYR A 324 1.44 -28.60 8.54
N ASP A 325 1.05 -29.18 7.40
CA ASP A 325 1.82 -29.09 6.15
C ASP A 325 1.85 -27.65 5.62
N ALA A 326 0.73 -26.93 5.74
CA ALA A 326 0.65 -25.52 5.37
C ALA A 326 1.58 -24.65 6.23
N ARG A 327 1.60 -24.85 7.55
CA ARG A 327 2.53 -24.15 8.46
C ARG A 327 3.98 -24.52 8.20
N SER A 328 4.27 -25.78 7.92
CA SER A 328 5.62 -26.26 7.57
C SER A 328 6.12 -25.58 6.29
N LEU A 329 5.28 -25.52 5.25
CA LEU A 329 5.60 -24.83 4.01
C LEU A 329 5.75 -23.31 4.20
N TYR A 330 4.90 -22.69 5.03
CA TYR A 330 5.03 -21.27 5.39
C TYR A 330 6.35 -20.97 6.11
N LEU A 331 6.77 -21.83 7.05
CA LEU A 331 8.07 -21.71 7.72
C LEU A 331 9.25 -21.87 6.74
N ARG A 332 9.17 -22.80 5.80
CA ARG A 332 10.19 -22.93 4.73
C ARG A 332 10.26 -21.67 3.88
N TYR A 333 9.12 -21.15 3.43
CA TYR A 333 9.06 -19.88 2.71
C TYR A 333 9.77 -18.74 3.47
N SER A 334 9.54 -18.67 4.79
CA SER A 334 10.08 -17.59 5.61
C SER A 334 11.54 -17.77 6.03
N PHE A 335 12.00 -19.00 6.22
CA PHE A 335 13.26 -19.30 6.92
C PHE A 335 14.20 -20.30 6.21
N ASP A 336 13.84 -20.84 5.04
CA ASP A 336 14.68 -21.76 4.28
C ASP A 336 15.34 -21.05 3.08
N ASP A 337 16.65 -20.81 3.18
CA ASP A 337 17.41 -20.16 2.11
C ASP A 337 17.41 -20.93 0.79
N SER A 338 17.32 -22.28 0.83
CA SER A 338 17.26 -23.07 -0.40
C SER A 338 15.94 -22.83 -1.13
N TYR A 339 14.83 -22.82 -0.39
CA TYR A 339 13.52 -22.45 -0.92
C TYR A 339 13.54 -21.04 -1.50
N ARG A 340 14.05 -20.04 -0.76
CA ARG A 340 14.05 -18.64 -1.22
C ARG A 340 14.88 -18.43 -2.48
N LYS A 341 16.05 -19.08 -2.57
CA LYS A 341 16.90 -19.03 -3.76
C LYS A 341 16.23 -19.66 -4.98
N GLN A 342 15.55 -20.79 -4.78
CA GLN A 342 14.81 -21.46 -5.85
C GLN A 342 13.58 -20.64 -6.27
N ALA A 343 12.85 -20.07 -5.31
CA ALA A 343 11.71 -19.20 -5.55
C ALA A 343 12.07 -17.95 -6.37
N GLU A 344 13.26 -17.37 -6.17
CA GLU A 344 13.73 -16.21 -6.94
C GLU A 344 14.35 -16.55 -8.32
N GLN A 345 14.40 -17.82 -8.72
CA GLN A 345 14.85 -18.17 -10.07
C GLN A 345 13.97 -17.53 -11.13
N VAL A 346 14.61 -17.01 -12.18
CA VAL A 346 13.94 -16.34 -13.28
C VAL A 346 13.07 -17.36 -14.03
N PHE A 347 11.81 -17.00 -14.19
CA PHE A 347 10.80 -17.77 -14.87
C PHE A 347 10.24 -16.95 -16.04
N HIS A 348 10.23 -17.57 -17.22
CA HIS A 348 9.75 -16.97 -18.47
C HIS A 348 8.78 -17.93 -19.14
N ILE A 349 7.59 -17.43 -19.46
CA ILE A 349 6.60 -18.17 -20.26
C ILE A 349 5.82 -17.23 -21.18
N GLU A 350 5.25 -17.82 -22.22
CA GLU A 350 4.16 -17.22 -22.98
C GLU A 350 2.82 -17.64 -22.36
N THR A 351 2.04 -16.66 -21.90
CA THR A 351 0.77 -16.86 -21.23
C THR A 351 -0.37 -17.11 -22.23
N SER A 352 -1.29 -17.99 -21.87
CA SER A 352 -2.52 -18.23 -22.63
C SER A 352 -3.53 -17.09 -22.50
N GLU A 353 -4.52 -17.07 -23.39
CA GLU A 353 -5.67 -16.16 -23.28
C GLU A 353 -6.45 -16.38 -21.96
N LEU A 354 -6.58 -17.63 -21.50
CA LEU A 354 -7.22 -17.95 -20.23
C LEU A 354 -6.51 -17.31 -19.03
N TYR A 355 -5.18 -17.19 -19.07
CA TYR A 355 -4.43 -16.48 -18.03
C TYR A 355 -4.78 -14.98 -18.03
N VAL A 356 -4.82 -14.34 -19.20
CA VAL A 356 -5.22 -12.93 -19.32
C VAL A 356 -6.65 -12.71 -18.83
N GLN A 357 -7.57 -13.63 -19.16
CA GLN A 357 -8.94 -13.61 -18.63
C GLN A 357 -8.98 -13.76 -17.10
N CYS A 358 -8.14 -14.60 -16.50
CA CYS A 358 -8.01 -14.70 -15.05
C CYS A 358 -7.59 -13.34 -14.45
N VAL A 359 -6.55 -12.72 -15.01
CA VAL A 359 -6.04 -11.42 -14.53
C VAL A 359 -7.11 -10.33 -14.64
N ALA A 360 -7.80 -10.23 -15.78
CA ALA A 360 -8.89 -9.27 -15.97
C ALA A 360 -10.03 -9.49 -14.97
N ARG A 361 -10.40 -10.76 -14.74
CA ARG A 361 -11.48 -11.11 -13.81
C ARG A 361 -11.13 -10.75 -12.37
N VAL A 362 -9.93 -11.09 -11.90
CA VAL A 362 -9.52 -10.75 -10.53
C VAL A 362 -9.28 -9.26 -10.35
N GLN A 363 -8.76 -8.55 -11.36
CA GLN A 363 -8.61 -7.10 -11.33
C GLN A 363 -9.97 -6.44 -11.11
N ARG A 364 -11.00 -6.90 -11.82
CA ARG A 364 -12.36 -6.38 -11.67
C ARG A 364 -12.91 -6.61 -10.26
N LEU A 365 -12.76 -7.81 -9.72
CA LEU A 365 -13.17 -8.13 -8.35
C LEU A 365 -12.41 -7.31 -7.30
N LEU A 366 -11.13 -7.03 -7.55
CA LEU A 366 -10.29 -6.20 -6.68
C LEU A 366 -10.71 -4.73 -6.73
N GLN A 367 -11.02 -4.17 -7.91
CA GLN A 367 -11.57 -2.81 -8.04
C GLN A 367 -12.88 -2.68 -7.25
N GLU A 368 -13.77 -3.68 -7.34
CA GLU A 368 -15.01 -3.71 -6.57
C GLU A 368 -14.74 -3.83 -5.07
N LYS A 369 -13.72 -4.60 -4.65
CA LYS A 369 -13.30 -4.69 -3.26
C LYS A 369 -12.80 -3.36 -2.72
N VAL A 370 -11.91 -2.67 -3.45
CA VAL A 370 -11.40 -1.33 -3.11
C VAL A 370 -12.57 -0.36 -2.92
N LEU A 371 -13.52 -0.34 -3.85
CA LEU A 371 -14.70 0.52 -3.76
C LEU A 371 -15.59 0.17 -2.55
N ARG A 372 -15.90 -1.12 -2.33
CA ARG A 372 -16.71 -1.59 -1.19
C ARG A 372 -16.07 -1.26 0.15
N MET A 373 -14.73 -1.33 0.23
CA MET A 373 -13.98 -0.98 1.43
C MET A 373 -13.86 0.53 1.63
N ASN A 374 -14.34 1.35 0.69
CA ASN A 374 -14.21 2.81 0.68
C ASN A 374 -12.73 3.23 0.84
N ILE A 375 -11.88 2.59 0.04
CA ILE A 375 -10.43 2.87 -0.06
C ILE A 375 -10.20 3.85 -1.20
N PHE A 376 -9.30 4.79 -0.96
CA PHE A 376 -9.03 5.91 -1.85
C PHE A 376 -7.70 5.72 -2.58
N ILE A 377 -7.54 6.34 -3.76
CA ILE A 377 -6.27 6.28 -4.52
C ILE A 377 -5.58 7.64 -4.52
N GLU A 378 -4.30 7.66 -4.16
CA GLU A 378 -3.44 8.84 -4.32
C GLU A 378 -2.73 8.73 -5.67
N ALA A 379 -3.25 9.41 -6.70
CA ALA A 379 -2.62 9.44 -8.02
C ALA A 379 -1.65 10.61 -8.14
N ASN A 380 -0.54 10.36 -8.83
CA ASN A 380 0.61 11.24 -8.91
C ASN A 380 0.99 11.47 -10.40
N PRO A 381 0.25 12.30 -11.15
CA PRO A 381 0.25 12.27 -12.62
C PRO A 381 1.64 12.37 -13.27
N SER A 382 2.48 13.33 -12.86
CA SER A 382 3.83 13.47 -13.41
C SER A 382 4.76 12.32 -13.04
N SER A 383 4.65 11.79 -11.83
CA SER A 383 5.41 10.62 -11.36
C SER A 383 4.99 9.37 -12.13
N ASN A 384 3.69 9.09 -12.14
CA ASN A 384 3.10 7.95 -12.81
C ASN A 384 3.38 7.95 -14.31
N LYS A 385 3.32 9.10 -14.99
CA LYS A 385 3.67 9.18 -16.41
C LYS A 385 5.16 8.86 -16.66
N LYS A 386 6.05 9.26 -15.75
CA LYS A 386 7.50 9.03 -15.90
C LYS A 386 7.89 7.57 -15.64
N ILE A 387 7.18 6.90 -14.73
CA ILE A 387 7.51 5.55 -14.25
C ILE A 387 6.70 4.47 -14.99
N SER A 388 5.48 4.78 -15.41
CA SER A 388 4.62 3.87 -16.17
C SER A 388 4.98 3.80 -17.66
N TYR A 389 4.29 2.93 -18.41
CA TYR A 389 4.45 2.75 -19.86
C TYR A 389 3.66 3.77 -20.70
N VAL A 390 2.87 4.63 -20.06
CA VAL A 390 1.98 5.59 -20.74
C VAL A 390 2.73 6.82 -21.23
N GLN A 391 2.29 7.42 -22.35
CA GLN A 391 2.98 8.55 -22.98
C GLN A 391 2.28 9.88 -22.71
N LYS A 392 0.98 9.86 -22.43
CA LYS A 392 0.16 11.05 -22.16
C LYS A 392 -0.45 11.02 -20.76
N TYR A 393 -0.77 12.20 -20.22
CA TYR A 393 -1.49 12.30 -18.94
C TYR A 393 -2.92 11.76 -19.02
N SER A 394 -3.55 11.85 -20.21
CA SER A 394 -4.87 11.29 -20.51
C SER A 394 -4.90 9.76 -20.59
N GLU A 395 -3.73 9.11 -20.62
CA GLU A 395 -3.59 7.64 -20.66
C GLU A 395 -3.32 7.04 -19.26
N LEU A 396 -3.25 7.88 -18.22
CA LEU A 396 -2.89 7.43 -16.87
C LEU A 396 -3.84 6.31 -16.38
N PRO A 397 -3.31 5.20 -15.85
CA PRO A 397 -4.13 4.07 -15.40
C PRO A 397 -5.26 4.45 -14.43
N ALA A 398 -4.99 5.38 -13.51
CA ALA A 398 -5.96 5.84 -12.54
C ALA A 398 -7.23 6.44 -13.17
N LEU A 399 -7.15 6.97 -14.40
CA LEU A 399 -8.31 7.49 -15.13
C LEU A 399 -9.26 6.37 -15.59
N ASN A 400 -8.77 5.15 -15.80
CA ASN A 400 -9.64 4.02 -16.20
C ASN A 400 -10.56 3.53 -15.06
N ILE A 401 -10.38 4.03 -13.83
CA ILE A 401 -11.10 3.58 -12.63
C ILE A 401 -11.75 4.72 -11.84
N SER A 402 -11.74 5.95 -12.36
CA SER A 402 -12.16 7.15 -11.64
C SER A 402 -13.44 7.83 -12.17
N GLY A 403 -14.16 7.17 -13.09
CA GLY A 403 -15.50 7.57 -13.51
C GLY A 403 -15.72 7.76 -15.01
N PRO A 404 -16.91 8.25 -15.40
CA PRO A 404 -17.52 8.00 -16.71
C PRO A 404 -17.01 8.86 -17.87
N ILE A 405 -16.20 9.88 -17.61
CA ILE A 405 -15.76 10.83 -18.66
C ILE A 405 -14.95 10.13 -19.74
N PHE A 406 -14.38 8.96 -19.45
CA PHE A 406 -13.49 8.25 -20.36
C PHE A 406 -14.18 7.14 -21.16
N GLY A 407 -15.52 7.03 -21.10
CA GLY A 407 -16.29 6.19 -22.04
C GLY A 407 -15.93 4.69 -22.07
N LYS A 408 -15.10 4.21 -21.14
CA LYS A 408 -14.76 2.80 -20.99
C LYS A 408 -15.74 2.14 -20.03
N LEU A 409 -16.16 0.93 -20.38
CA LEU A 409 -17.22 0.06 -19.83
C LEU A 409 -17.27 -0.16 -18.29
N ASN A 410 -16.43 0.50 -17.50
CA ASN A 410 -16.40 0.32 -16.06
C ASN A 410 -17.32 1.33 -15.36
N ASN A 411 -18.49 0.85 -14.91
CA ASN A 411 -19.38 1.56 -13.98
C ASN A 411 -18.77 1.72 -12.56
N LEU A 412 -17.44 1.65 -12.40
CA LEU A 412 -16.77 1.84 -11.12
C LEU A 412 -16.13 3.22 -11.07
N GLU A 413 -16.34 3.87 -9.93
CA GLU A 413 -15.81 5.17 -9.65
C GLU A 413 -15.07 5.10 -8.31
N ILE A 414 -13.81 4.68 -8.38
CA ILE A 414 -12.96 4.61 -7.20
C ILE A 414 -12.55 6.05 -6.84
N PRO A 415 -12.83 6.49 -5.61
CA PRO A 415 -12.41 7.80 -5.12
C PRO A 415 -10.89 8.01 -5.24
N MET A 416 -10.45 9.16 -5.77
CA MET A 416 -9.02 9.45 -5.96
C MET A 416 -8.65 10.93 -5.75
N SER A 417 -7.39 11.19 -5.43
CA SER A 417 -6.77 12.53 -5.38
C SER A 417 -5.65 12.65 -6.40
N ILE A 418 -5.35 13.89 -6.75
CA ILE A 418 -4.17 14.26 -7.52
C ILE A 418 -3.15 14.87 -6.55
N ASN A 419 -1.93 14.33 -6.53
CA ASN A 419 -0.85 14.78 -5.67
C ASN A 419 0.45 14.92 -6.48
N THR A 420 1.46 15.55 -5.87
CA THR A 420 2.73 15.85 -6.54
C THR A 420 3.76 14.75 -6.44
N ASP A 421 3.55 13.77 -5.57
CA ASP A 421 4.61 12.86 -5.11
C ASP A 421 5.84 13.70 -4.67
N ASP A 422 7.03 13.41 -5.20
CA ASP A 422 8.24 14.22 -5.04
C ASP A 422 8.27 15.48 -5.92
N SER A 423 7.60 16.54 -5.46
CA SER A 423 7.51 17.84 -6.19
C SER A 423 8.85 18.43 -6.65
N SER A 424 9.94 18.18 -5.90
CA SER A 424 11.29 18.66 -6.22
C SER A 424 11.94 17.86 -7.35
N ILE A 425 11.74 16.54 -7.40
CA ILE A 425 12.29 15.65 -8.43
C ILE A 425 11.54 15.83 -9.74
N PHE A 426 10.21 15.97 -9.69
CA PHE A 426 9.37 16.15 -10.86
C PHE A 426 9.23 17.61 -11.31
N LEU A 427 9.87 18.55 -10.59
CA LEU A 427 9.81 20.01 -10.85
C LEU A 427 8.38 20.51 -11.06
N THR A 428 7.48 20.03 -10.20
CA THR A 428 6.03 20.24 -10.31
C THR A 428 5.45 20.84 -9.02
N ASN A 429 4.17 21.18 -9.07
CA ASN A 429 3.37 21.55 -7.91
C ASN A 429 1.92 21.13 -8.17
N LEU A 430 1.06 21.22 -7.15
CA LEU A 430 -0.33 20.76 -7.27
C LEU A 430 -1.08 21.44 -8.42
N VAL A 431 -0.89 22.75 -8.62
CA VAL A 431 -1.52 23.49 -9.73
C VAL A 431 -1.08 22.95 -11.08
N ASN A 432 0.21 22.64 -11.23
CA ASN A 432 0.75 22.03 -12.45
C ASN A 432 0.14 20.65 -12.71
N GLU A 433 0.05 19.77 -11.70
CA GLU A 433 -0.53 18.43 -11.86
C GLU A 433 -1.96 18.48 -12.41
N TYR A 434 -2.82 19.30 -11.78
CA TYR A 434 -4.20 19.50 -12.25
C TYR A 434 -4.24 20.15 -13.65
N SER A 435 -3.39 21.13 -13.92
CA SER A 435 -3.36 21.84 -15.21
C SER A 435 -2.92 20.92 -16.35
N MET A 436 -1.90 20.09 -16.14
CA MET A 436 -1.38 19.16 -17.14
C MET A 436 -2.39 18.07 -17.46
N LEU A 437 -3.08 17.55 -16.44
CA LEU A 437 -4.17 16.59 -16.64
C LEU A 437 -5.32 17.24 -17.45
N THR A 438 -5.79 18.41 -17.02
CA THR A 438 -6.86 19.18 -17.69
C THR A 438 -6.53 19.44 -19.16
N ALA A 439 -5.33 19.98 -19.44
CA ALA A 439 -4.89 20.30 -20.79
C ALA A 439 -4.76 19.04 -21.67
N SER A 440 -4.29 17.92 -21.10
CA SER A 440 -4.18 16.65 -21.84
C SER A 440 -5.55 16.09 -22.21
N LEU A 441 -6.54 16.20 -21.32
CA LEU A 441 -7.90 15.74 -21.59
C LEU A 441 -8.59 16.58 -22.66
N ILE A 442 -8.55 17.91 -22.53
CA ILE A 442 -9.15 18.81 -23.55
C ILE A 442 -8.51 18.56 -24.93
N ARG A 443 -7.18 18.38 -24.97
CA ARG A 443 -6.46 18.10 -26.24
C ARG A 443 -6.86 16.77 -26.87
N ASP A 444 -7.22 15.77 -26.07
CA ASP A 444 -7.68 14.47 -26.56
C ASP A 444 -9.18 14.47 -26.94
N GLY A 445 -9.84 15.63 -26.89
CA GLY A 445 -11.18 15.85 -27.46
C GLY A 445 -12.33 15.80 -26.46
N TYR A 446 -12.05 15.68 -25.15
CA TYR A 446 -13.08 15.76 -24.12
C TYR A 446 -13.63 17.19 -23.98
N SER A 447 -14.93 17.34 -23.70
CA SER A 447 -15.55 18.65 -23.55
C SER A 447 -14.99 19.39 -22.34
N GLU A 448 -14.76 20.70 -22.48
CA GLU A 448 -14.23 21.52 -21.37
C GLU A 448 -15.14 21.44 -20.13
N THR A 449 -16.46 21.43 -20.32
CA THR A 449 -17.44 21.32 -19.23
C THR A 449 -17.29 20.03 -18.45
N ASP A 450 -17.15 18.89 -19.13
CA ASP A 450 -16.97 17.59 -18.47
C ASP A 450 -15.63 17.54 -17.74
N VAL A 451 -14.55 18.00 -18.39
CA VAL A 451 -13.21 18.03 -17.79
C VAL A 451 -13.19 18.91 -16.54
N TYR A 452 -13.77 20.11 -16.57
CA TYR A 452 -13.80 20.98 -15.39
C TYR A 452 -14.63 20.38 -14.25
N SER A 453 -15.78 19.76 -14.56
CA SER A 453 -16.59 19.05 -13.56
C SER A 453 -15.83 17.89 -12.92
N TYR A 454 -15.07 17.13 -13.71
CA TYR A 454 -14.19 16.07 -13.22
C TYR A 454 -13.14 16.58 -12.26
N ILE A 455 -12.43 17.63 -12.65
CA ILE A 455 -11.32 18.20 -11.89
C ILE A 455 -11.84 18.77 -10.57
N GLU A 456 -13.00 19.44 -10.58
CA GLU A 456 -13.67 19.90 -9.37
C GLU A 456 -14.04 18.72 -8.44
N LYS A 457 -14.59 17.64 -8.99
CA LYS A 457 -14.92 16.42 -8.24
C LYS A 457 -13.68 15.82 -7.57
N LEU A 458 -12.54 15.73 -8.28
CA LEU A 458 -11.26 15.27 -7.72
C LEU A 458 -10.76 16.17 -6.58
N ALA A 459 -10.90 17.49 -6.74
CA ALA A 459 -10.50 18.46 -5.72
C ALA A 459 -11.39 18.35 -4.46
N ILE A 460 -12.70 18.18 -4.63
CA ILE A 460 -13.64 17.94 -3.51
C ILE A 460 -13.29 16.63 -2.80
N ALA A 461 -13.13 15.54 -3.54
CA ALA A 461 -12.77 14.23 -2.99
C ALA A 461 -11.46 14.30 -2.18
N SER A 462 -10.45 14.99 -2.69
CA SER A 462 -9.17 15.19 -1.99
C SER A 462 -9.33 15.86 -0.61
N ASN A 463 -10.29 16.77 -0.45
CA ASN A 463 -10.56 17.41 0.83
C ASN A 463 -11.37 16.51 1.77
N VAL A 464 -12.35 15.77 1.24
CA VAL A 464 -13.18 14.84 2.03
C VAL A 464 -12.35 13.70 2.62
N HIS A 465 -11.32 13.23 1.91
CA HIS A 465 -10.47 12.11 2.32
C HIS A 465 -9.16 12.53 2.99
N SER A 466 -9.03 13.79 3.37
CA SER A 466 -7.93 14.30 4.19
C SER A 466 -7.90 13.58 5.56
N PHE A 467 -6.71 13.22 6.02
CA PHE A 467 -6.48 12.70 7.37
C PHE A 467 -6.41 13.82 8.42
N ILE A 468 -6.27 15.06 7.96
CA ILE A 468 -6.30 16.23 8.83
C ILE A 468 -7.74 16.52 9.23
N SER A 469 -8.01 16.51 10.54
CA SER A 469 -9.30 16.91 11.12
C SER A 469 -9.52 18.42 11.02
N GLU A 470 -10.75 18.80 10.67
CA GLU A 470 -11.22 20.18 10.81
C GLU A 470 -11.59 20.42 12.29
N TYR A 471 -10.90 21.36 12.94
CA TYR A 471 -11.18 21.80 14.32
C TYR A 471 -12.00 23.08 14.34
#